data_AF-A0A0D0BR01-F1
#
_entry.id   AF-A0A0D0BR01-F1
#
_cell.length_a   1.000
_cell.length_b   1.000
_cell.length_c   1.000
_cell.angle_alpha   90.00
_cell.angle_beta   90.00
_cell.angle_gamma   90.00
#
_symmetry.space_group_name_H-M   'P 1'
#
loop_
_entity.id
_entity.type
_entity.pdbx_description
1 polymer ?
#
loop_
_entity_poly.entity_id
_entity_poly.type
_entity_poly.pdbx_seq_one_letter_code
_entity_poly.pdbx_strand_id
1 'polypeptide(L)'
;MASLNKLAIRGIRSFDDKQVSVIEFFSPVTVIVGHNGSGKTTIIECLKYATTGDQPPNTRGGAFVHDPKMANEKEVKAQVKLRFFAANGQRMLAVRNLSVTAKKSAGLTMKTLESILAVDDGEKSNKRATISTKCAEMDVEIPQLLGVSKAVLENVIFCHQEDSYWPLAEPSALKKKFDDIFEATRYTKALENIKALRKDRVSDLKAEKERLESLAKEKAHAEKLRKRINELIGTIHAKEITYEETKKEYEEVVAANVKFQEYATRFREVYVKYESLITKKKDLEDDYNEAKVTISQVADTDEELQRRIDKFDENISSQRGERRKAESSKQDLEDDLENSRNTHVSLVRQMAEFNSEAKLQQQRLKDRETHIRDIAQKFKIVEFGPETLDGSKIIEFMSKLDDLRQEQNDELEALQAERKSQQEDYNIKSRALTAASEKHKADRASLRQQIVSFTVLRISL
;
A
#
# COMPACT_ATOMS: atom_id res chain seq x y z
N MET A 1 -30.18 -102.88 -12.08
CA MET A 1 -31.13 -102.63 -10.97
C MET A 1 -30.32 -102.72 -9.68
N ALA A 2 -30.43 -101.72 -8.81
CA ALA A 2 -29.74 -101.76 -7.53
C ALA A 2 -30.39 -102.77 -6.58
N SER A 3 -29.59 -103.52 -5.82
CA SER A 3 -30.11 -104.55 -4.91
C SER A 3 -29.12 -104.88 -3.79
N LEU A 4 -29.63 -105.20 -2.60
CA LEU A 4 -28.81 -105.69 -1.49
C LEU A 4 -28.35 -107.13 -1.77
N ASN A 5 -27.14 -107.50 -1.32
CA ASN A 5 -26.61 -108.86 -1.48
C ASN A 5 -26.30 -109.53 -0.13
N LYS A 6 -25.34 -108.99 0.64
CA LYS A 6 -24.98 -109.54 1.96
C LYS A 6 -24.70 -108.43 2.95
N LEU A 7 -25.12 -108.63 4.19
CA LEU A 7 -24.80 -107.76 5.32
C LEU A 7 -24.04 -108.56 6.38
N ALA A 8 -22.89 -108.06 6.80
CA ALA A 8 -22.12 -108.60 7.91
C ALA A 8 -22.10 -107.59 9.06
N ILE A 9 -22.47 -108.05 10.26
CA ILE A 9 -22.61 -107.24 11.47
C ILE A 9 -21.71 -107.83 12.56
N ARG A 10 -20.98 -106.97 13.27
CA ARG A 10 -20.18 -107.33 14.45
C ARG A 10 -20.21 -106.19 15.46
N GLY A 11 -20.39 -106.52 16.74
CA GLY A 11 -20.31 -105.57 17.85
C GLY A 11 -21.41 -104.51 17.84
N ILE A 12 -22.59 -104.79 17.28
CA ILE A 12 -23.73 -103.86 17.23
C ILE A 12 -24.86 -104.39 18.10
N ARG A 13 -25.30 -103.64 19.11
CA ARG A 13 -26.35 -104.03 20.08
C ARG A 13 -26.21 -105.49 20.53
N SER A 14 -27.13 -106.39 20.17
CA SER A 14 -27.12 -107.80 20.56
C SER A 14 -26.15 -108.67 19.76
N PHE A 15 -25.55 -108.15 18.69
CA PHE A 15 -24.54 -108.86 17.92
C PHE A 15 -23.18 -108.78 18.63
N ASP A 16 -22.63 -109.95 18.92
CA ASP A 16 -21.34 -110.16 19.59
C ASP A 16 -20.20 -109.40 18.91
N ASP A 17 -19.22 -108.96 19.70
CA ASP A 17 -18.04 -108.24 19.23
C ASP A 17 -16.94 -109.17 18.70
N LYS A 18 -16.98 -110.46 19.07
CA LYS A 18 -16.00 -111.48 18.65
C LYS A 18 -16.44 -112.21 17.40
N GLN A 19 -17.73 -112.47 17.22
CA GLN A 19 -18.27 -113.18 16.06
C GLN A 19 -18.94 -112.26 15.04
N VAL A 20 -18.68 -112.51 13.75
CA VAL A 20 -19.37 -111.81 12.66
C VAL A 20 -20.62 -112.58 12.28
N SER A 21 -21.78 -111.92 12.37
CA SER A 21 -23.05 -112.45 11.86
C SER A 21 -23.27 -112.01 10.43
N VAL A 22 -23.60 -112.94 9.53
CA VAL A 22 -23.80 -112.66 8.10
C VAL A 22 -25.25 -112.97 7.71
N ILE A 23 -25.90 -112.01 7.06
CA ILE A 23 -27.22 -112.12 6.46
C ILE A 23 -27.09 -112.03 4.95
N GLU A 24 -27.72 -112.95 4.23
CA GLU A 24 -27.85 -112.92 2.77
C GLU A 24 -29.26 -112.50 2.37
N PHE A 25 -29.36 -111.56 1.44
CA PHE A 25 -30.64 -111.05 0.94
C PHE A 25 -30.99 -111.74 -0.38
N PHE A 26 -32.23 -112.17 -0.48
CA PHE A 26 -32.80 -112.88 -1.62
C PHE A 26 -33.84 -112.02 -2.32
N SER A 27 -33.97 -112.23 -3.63
CA SER A 27 -34.99 -111.62 -4.47
C SER A 27 -36.10 -112.64 -4.76
N PRO A 28 -37.39 -112.26 -4.75
CA PRO A 28 -37.91 -110.91 -4.49
C PRO A 28 -38.14 -110.60 -3.00
N VAL A 29 -38.14 -111.62 -2.12
CA VAL A 29 -38.50 -111.48 -0.70
C VAL A 29 -37.46 -112.15 0.18
N THR A 30 -37.06 -111.46 1.26
CA THR A 30 -36.24 -112.01 2.35
C THR A 30 -37.06 -111.98 3.64
N VAL A 31 -37.29 -113.14 4.26
CA VAL A 31 -38.07 -113.25 5.49
C VAL A 31 -37.12 -113.39 6.69
N ILE A 32 -37.20 -112.46 7.65
CA ILE A 32 -36.38 -112.46 8.86
C ILE A 32 -37.30 -112.73 10.07
N VAL A 33 -37.20 -113.92 10.66
CA VAL A 33 -37.98 -114.35 11.83
C VAL A 33 -37.09 -114.57 13.04
N GLY A 34 -37.67 -114.46 14.24
CA GLY A 34 -36.96 -114.65 15.50
C GLY A 34 -37.78 -114.13 16.68
N HIS A 35 -37.41 -114.50 17.90
CA HIS A 35 -38.07 -114.00 19.12
C HIS A 35 -37.87 -112.49 19.33
N ASN A 36 -38.64 -111.88 20.22
CA ASN A 36 -38.41 -110.48 20.59
C ASN A 36 -37.02 -110.32 21.22
N GLY A 37 -36.32 -109.24 20.87
CA GLY A 37 -34.93 -109.03 21.30
C GLY A 37 -33.87 -109.82 20.51
N SER A 38 -34.25 -110.62 19.50
CA SER A 38 -33.28 -111.39 18.68
C SER A 38 -32.47 -110.55 17.68
N GLY A 39 -32.56 -109.22 17.72
CA GLY A 39 -31.81 -108.33 16.82
C GLY A 39 -32.44 -108.06 15.44
N LYS A 40 -33.70 -108.44 15.18
CA LYS A 40 -34.38 -108.21 13.88
C LYS A 40 -34.38 -106.73 13.47
N THR A 41 -34.84 -105.85 14.37
CA THR A 41 -34.85 -104.39 14.14
C THR A 41 -33.43 -103.87 13.93
N THR A 42 -32.44 -104.42 14.65
CA THR A 42 -31.02 -104.07 14.52
C THR A 42 -30.44 -104.37 13.14
N ILE A 43 -30.93 -105.42 12.45
CA ILE A 43 -30.53 -105.69 11.06
C ILE A 43 -30.95 -104.51 10.15
N ILE A 44 -32.17 -104.00 10.31
CA ILE A 44 -32.68 -102.85 9.53
C ILE A 44 -31.94 -101.56 9.90
N GLU A 45 -31.66 -101.35 11.18
CA GLU A 45 -30.82 -100.25 11.66
C GLU A 45 -29.41 -100.29 11.05
N CYS A 46 -28.80 -101.48 10.92
CA CYS A 46 -27.51 -101.64 10.25
C CYS A 46 -27.59 -101.34 8.76
N LEU A 47 -28.69 -101.69 8.07
CA LEU A 47 -28.90 -101.32 6.67
C LEU A 47 -29.02 -99.81 6.49
N LYS A 48 -29.82 -99.14 7.35
CA LYS A 48 -29.91 -97.68 7.38
C LYS A 48 -28.54 -97.07 7.61
N TYR A 49 -27.84 -97.49 8.67
CA TYR A 49 -26.51 -96.97 9.01
C TYR A 49 -25.48 -97.18 7.89
N ALA A 50 -25.46 -98.37 7.28
CA ALA A 50 -24.55 -98.66 6.16
C ALA A 50 -24.78 -97.74 4.97
N THR A 51 -26.04 -97.43 4.66
CA THR A 51 -26.43 -96.68 3.45
C THR A 51 -26.49 -95.17 3.63
N THR A 52 -26.80 -94.66 4.83
CA THR A 52 -26.98 -93.22 5.07
C THR A 52 -25.99 -92.61 6.06
N GLY A 53 -25.29 -93.45 6.84
CA GLY A 53 -24.41 -93.04 7.93
C GLY A 53 -25.14 -92.66 9.23
N ASP A 54 -26.47 -92.59 9.22
CA ASP A 54 -27.24 -92.15 10.37
C ASP A 54 -27.47 -93.29 11.35
N GLN A 55 -27.24 -93.02 12.64
CA GLN A 55 -27.50 -93.97 13.71
C GLN A 55 -29.00 -93.99 14.05
N PRO A 56 -29.52 -95.08 14.64
CA PRO A 56 -30.91 -95.16 15.07
C PRO A 56 -31.26 -94.06 16.08
N PRO A 57 -32.54 -93.67 16.21
CA PRO A 57 -32.96 -92.71 17.21
C PRO A 57 -32.57 -93.18 18.62
N ASN A 58 -32.34 -92.23 19.53
CA ASN A 58 -31.99 -92.50 20.93
C ASN A 58 -30.69 -93.32 21.15
N THR A 59 -29.79 -93.40 20.15
CA THR A 59 -28.50 -94.12 20.29
C THR A 59 -27.28 -93.23 20.48
N ARG A 60 -27.47 -91.90 20.62
CA ARG A 60 -26.39 -90.94 20.90
C ARG A 60 -25.62 -91.37 22.15
N GLY A 61 -24.28 -91.32 22.08
CA GLY A 61 -23.40 -91.70 23.19
C GLY A 61 -22.91 -93.16 23.16
N GLY A 62 -23.24 -93.94 22.13
CA GLY A 62 -22.66 -95.26 21.90
C GLY A 62 -23.59 -96.45 22.13
N ALA A 63 -24.87 -96.23 22.41
CA ALA A 63 -25.84 -97.30 22.66
C ALA A 63 -26.16 -98.18 21.42
N PHE A 64 -25.72 -97.77 20.23
CA PHE A 64 -25.80 -98.60 19.02
C PHE A 64 -24.72 -99.69 18.99
N VAL A 65 -23.56 -99.46 19.60
CA VAL A 65 -22.46 -100.43 19.69
C VAL A 65 -22.73 -101.36 20.89
N HIS A 66 -22.32 -102.62 20.77
CA HIS A 66 -22.42 -103.59 21.85
C HIS A 66 -21.69 -103.05 23.10
N ASP A 67 -22.34 -103.17 24.27
CA ASP A 67 -21.86 -102.52 25.49
C ASP A 67 -20.53 -103.15 25.95
N PRO A 68 -19.44 -102.37 26.11
CA PRO A 68 -18.16 -102.90 26.60
C PRO A 68 -18.26 -103.60 27.96
N LYS A 69 -19.18 -103.18 28.84
CA LYS A 69 -19.42 -103.85 30.11
C LYS A 69 -20.01 -105.24 29.93
N MET A 70 -20.86 -105.44 28.92
CA MET A 70 -21.43 -106.76 28.58
C MET A 70 -20.38 -107.66 27.92
N ALA A 71 -19.49 -107.08 27.09
CA ALA A 71 -18.36 -107.80 26.49
C ALA A 71 -17.24 -108.15 27.49
N ASN A 72 -17.26 -107.56 28.68
CA ASN A 72 -16.15 -107.57 29.65
C ASN A 72 -14.83 -107.01 29.05
N GLU A 73 -14.96 -105.99 28.20
CA GLU A 73 -13.84 -105.31 27.54
C GLU A 73 -13.85 -103.80 27.86
N LYS A 74 -12.70 -103.13 27.73
CA LYS A 74 -12.62 -101.67 27.92
C LYS A 74 -13.09 -100.90 26.68
N GLU A 75 -12.96 -101.51 25.52
CA GLU A 75 -13.29 -100.95 24.22
C GLU A 75 -13.92 -102.04 23.36
N VAL A 76 -15.07 -101.76 22.75
CA VAL A 76 -15.70 -102.63 21.77
C VAL A 76 -15.63 -101.98 20.40
N LYS A 77 -15.18 -102.75 19.40
CA LYS A 77 -15.11 -102.32 18.00
C LYS A 77 -16.25 -102.93 17.19
N ALA A 78 -17.12 -102.06 16.72
CA ALA A 78 -18.25 -102.38 15.87
C ALA A 78 -17.88 -102.27 14.38
N GLN A 79 -18.47 -103.14 13.56
CA GLN A 79 -18.33 -103.09 12.12
C GLN A 79 -19.64 -103.50 11.44
N VAL A 80 -20.07 -102.70 10.46
CA VAL A 80 -21.16 -103.01 9.55
C VAL A 80 -20.61 -103.04 8.13
N LYS A 81 -20.76 -104.17 7.45
CA LYS A 81 -20.29 -104.44 6.10
C LYS A 81 -21.47 -104.76 5.20
N LEU A 82 -21.78 -103.88 4.26
CA LEU A 82 -22.86 -104.08 3.29
C LEU A 82 -22.27 -104.30 1.90
N ARG A 83 -22.58 -105.45 1.31
CA ARG A 83 -22.40 -105.72 -0.11
C ARG A 83 -23.72 -105.49 -0.83
N PHE A 84 -23.66 -104.70 -1.90
CA PHE A 84 -24.82 -104.38 -2.73
C PHE A 84 -24.42 -104.29 -4.20
N PHE A 85 -25.40 -104.35 -5.09
CA PHE A 85 -25.25 -104.01 -6.50
C PHE A 85 -25.74 -102.58 -6.69
N ALA A 86 -24.90 -101.74 -7.29
CA ALA A 86 -25.24 -100.38 -7.67
C ALA A 86 -26.20 -100.35 -8.87
N ALA A 87 -26.78 -99.19 -9.15
CA ALA A 87 -27.73 -98.99 -10.25
C ALA A 87 -27.13 -99.37 -11.61
N ASN A 88 -25.83 -99.12 -11.79
CA ASN A 88 -25.04 -99.50 -12.97
C ASN A 88 -24.68 -101.00 -13.05
N GLY A 89 -25.11 -101.83 -12.09
CA GLY A 89 -24.85 -103.27 -12.03
C GLY A 89 -23.51 -103.65 -11.38
N GLN A 90 -22.67 -102.68 -11.01
CA GLN A 90 -21.39 -102.94 -10.36
C GLN A 90 -21.61 -103.42 -8.91
N ARG A 91 -20.82 -104.39 -8.48
CA ARG A 91 -20.86 -104.89 -7.11
C ARG A 91 -19.98 -104.03 -6.21
N MET A 92 -20.57 -103.55 -5.13
CA MET A 92 -19.98 -102.58 -4.22
C MET A 92 -19.90 -103.15 -2.81
N LEU A 93 -18.88 -102.74 -2.06
CA LEU A 93 -18.70 -103.04 -0.64
C LEU A 93 -18.59 -101.73 0.15
N ALA A 94 -19.52 -101.51 1.07
CA ALA A 94 -19.48 -100.44 2.05
C ALA A 94 -19.14 -101.02 3.43
N VAL A 95 -18.13 -100.46 4.10
CA VAL A 95 -17.69 -100.85 5.43
C VAL A 95 -17.72 -99.62 6.33
N ARG A 96 -18.46 -99.69 7.44
CA ARG A 96 -18.48 -98.65 8.47
C ARG A 96 -18.02 -99.22 9.79
N ASN A 97 -17.10 -98.52 10.44
CA ASN A 97 -16.46 -98.96 11.67
C ASN A 97 -16.73 -97.96 12.79
N LEU A 98 -17.05 -98.48 13.97
CA LEU A 98 -17.30 -97.69 15.18
C LEU A 98 -16.48 -98.28 16.34
N SER A 99 -16.16 -97.46 17.33
CA SER A 99 -15.58 -97.91 18.58
C SER A 99 -16.31 -97.23 19.74
N VAL A 100 -16.63 -98.00 20.78
CA VAL A 100 -17.13 -97.47 22.04
C VAL A 100 -16.19 -97.89 23.16
N THR A 101 -15.72 -96.91 23.93
CA THR A 101 -14.85 -97.12 25.09
C THR A 101 -15.60 -96.78 26.37
N ALA A 102 -15.56 -97.69 27.35
CA ALA A 102 -16.09 -97.41 28.68
C ALA A 102 -15.06 -96.64 29.51
N LYS A 103 -15.40 -95.40 29.90
CA LYS A 103 -14.56 -94.60 30.79
C LYS A 103 -14.95 -94.85 32.25
N LYS A 104 -13.96 -94.85 33.15
CA LYS A 104 -14.15 -95.10 34.59
C LYS A 104 -15.10 -94.11 35.29
N SER A 105 -15.21 -92.87 34.82
CA SER A 105 -15.98 -91.79 35.48
C SER A 105 -16.94 -91.00 34.57
N ALA A 106 -16.93 -91.22 33.26
CA ALA A 106 -17.60 -90.35 32.27
C ALA A 106 -18.52 -91.09 31.29
N GLY A 107 -19.03 -92.28 31.67
CA GLY A 107 -19.91 -93.08 30.82
C GLY A 107 -19.21 -93.69 29.59
N LEU A 108 -19.98 -93.92 28.53
CA LEU A 108 -19.50 -94.45 27.25
C LEU A 108 -19.03 -93.31 26.34
N THR A 109 -17.90 -93.50 25.65
CA THR A 109 -17.43 -92.58 24.60
C THR A 109 -17.37 -93.30 23.28
N MET A 110 -18.11 -92.79 22.29
CA MET A 110 -18.19 -93.36 20.95
C MET A 110 -17.29 -92.59 19.97
N LYS A 111 -16.61 -93.32 19.09
CA LYS A 111 -15.79 -92.81 17.99
C LYS A 111 -16.21 -93.49 16.69
N THR A 112 -16.35 -92.70 15.63
CA THR A 112 -16.45 -93.21 14.27
C THR A 112 -15.03 -93.45 13.76
N LEU A 113 -14.75 -94.66 13.29
CA LEU A 113 -13.47 -95.04 12.71
C LEU A 113 -13.53 -94.92 11.18
N GLU A 114 -12.42 -95.24 10.51
CA GLU A 114 -12.33 -95.22 9.05
C GLU A 114 -13.44 -96.07 8.41
N SER A 115 -14.12 -95.49 7.43
CA SER A 115 -15.14 -96.18 6.63
C SER A 115 -14.60 -96.36 5.22
N ILE A 116 -14.96 -97.45 4.55
CA ILE A 116 -14.39 -97.82 3.25
C ILE A 116 -15.54 -98.09 2.28
N LEU A 117 -15.50 -97.43 1.12
CA LEU A 117 -16.32 -97.76 -0.05
C LEU A 117 -15.40 -98.26 -1.15
N ALA A 118 -15.63 -99.48 -1.63
CA ALA A 118 -14.81 -100.10 -2.66
C ALA A 118 -15.64 -100.94 -3.63
N VAL A 119 -15.08 -101.15 -4.83
CA VAL A 119 -15.61 -102.13 -5.78
C VAL A 119 -15.29 -103.54 -5.29
N ASP A 120 -16.27 -104.44 -5.33
CA ASP A 120 -16.11 -105.86 -4.98
C ASP A 120 -16.06 -106.73 -6.24
N ASP A 121 -14.89 -106.76 -6.89
CA ASP A 121 -14.63 -107.51 -8.13
C ASP A 121 -14.56 -109.05 -7.96
N GLY A 122 -14.87 -109.55 -6.75
CA GLY A 122 -14.72 -110.97 -6.42
C GLY A 122 -13.27 -111.46 -6.51
N GLU A 123 -13.08 -112.79 -6.51
CA GLU A 123 -11.74 -113.42 -6.50
C GLU A 123 -10.91 -113.20 -7.77
N LYS A 124 -11.46 -112.55 -8.82
CA LYS A 124 -10.80 -112.40 -10.12
C LYS A 124 -9.88 -111.19 -10.25
N SER A 125 -9.86 -110.28 -9.28
CA SER A 125 -8.93 -109.14 -9.24
C SER A 125 -8.39 -108.97 -7.83
N ASN A 126 -7.08 -109.20 -7.65
CA ASN A 126 -6.40 -109.01 -6.36
C ASN A 126 -6.19 -107.52 -6.01
N LYS A 127 -6.96 -106.61 -6.63
CA LYS A 127 -6.93 -105.17 -6.41
C LYS A 127 -8.36 -104.69 -6.15
N ARG A 128 -8.74 -104.58 -4.87
CA ARG A 128 -9.92 -103.80 -4.48
C ARG A 128 -9.63 -102.33 -4.77
N ALA A 129 -10.28 -101.77 -5.78
CA ALA A 129 -10.21 -100.34 -6.04
C ALA A 129 -11.06 -99.61 -5.00
N THR A 130 -10.40 -98.98 -4.02
CA THR A 130 -11.06 -98.11 -3.03
C THR A 130 -11.53 -96.83 -3.72
N ILE A 131 -12.82 -96.52 -3.58
CA ILE A 131 -13.45 -95.32 -4.14
C ILE A 131 -13.36 -94.17 -3.15
N SER A 132 -13.70 -94.41 -1.88
CA SER A 132 -13.57 -93.40 -0.82
C SER A 132 -13.30 -94.05 0.53
N THR A 133 -12.52 -93.36 1.36
CA THR A 133 -12.24 -93.71 2.76
C THR A 133 -12.81 -92.68 3.77
N LYS A 134 -13.50 -91.65 3.28
CA LYS A 134 -14.07 -90.58 4.11
C LYS A 134 -15.56 -90.81 4.34
N CYS A 135 -15.96 -90.81 5.60
CA CYS A 135 -17.35 -91.04 6.00
C CYS A 135 -18.34 -90.06 5.32
N ALA A 136 -18.01 -88.78 5.26
CA ALA A 136 -18.89 -87.75 4.69
C ALA A 136 -19.11 -87.92 3.17
N GLU A 137 -18.10 -88.41 2.44
CA GLU A 137 -18.23 -88.73 1.02
C GLU A 137 -19.09 -90.00 0.84
N MET A 138 -18.93 -91.01 1.70
CA MET A 138 -19.76 -92.23 1.65
C MET A 138 -21.26 -91.97 1.89
N ASP A 139 -21.60 -91.03 2.75
CA ASP A 139 -23.00 -90.64 3.02
C ASP A 139 -23.70 -90.03 1.79
N VAL A 140 -22.92 -89.53 0.82
CA VAL A 140 -23.40 -88.96 -0.44
C VAL A 140 -23.32 -90.00 -1.58
N GLU A 141 -22.21 -90.73 -1.67
CA GLU A 141 -21.92 -91.67 -2.76
C GLU A 141 -22.80 -92.92 -2.70
N ILE A 142 -23.05 -93.50 -1.52
CA ILE A 142 -23.82 -94.76 -1.42
C ILE A 142 -25.28 -94.57 -1.89
N PRO A 143 -26.02 -93.51 -1.46
CA PRO A 143 -27.34 -93.22 -2.01
C PRO A 143 -27.34 -93.06 -3.53
N GLN A 144 -26.36 -92.34 -4.09
CA GLN A 144 -26.23 -92.16 -5.54
C GLN A 144 -25.97 -93.48 -6.26
N LEU A 145 -25.09 -94.33 -5.74
CA LEU A 145 -24.83 -95.67 -6.29
C LEU A 145 -26.05 -96.58 -6.22
N LEU A 146 -26.89 -96.46 -5.19
CA LEU A 146 -28.17 -97.17 -5.09
C LEU A 146 -29.26 -96.57 -6.00
N GLY A 147 -29.05 -95.35 -6.52
CA GLY A 147 -29.99 -94.65 -7.38
C GLY A 147 -31.20 -94.08 -6.63
N VAL A 148 -31.07 -93.81 -5.32
CA VAL A 148 -32.14 -93.36 -4.44
C VAL A 148 -31.62 -92.25 -3.54
N SER A 149 -32.43 -91.21 -3.23
CA SER A 149 -32.00 -90.13 -2.34
C SER A 149 -31.80 -90.63 -0.90
N LYS A 150 -30.91 -89.96 -0.15
CA LYS A 150 -30.68 -90.26 1.27
C LYS A 150 -32.00 -90.21 2.07
N ALA A 151 -32.84 -89.21 1.80
CA ALA A 151 -34.13 -89.05 2.46
C ALA A 151 -35.09 -90.22 2.21
N VAL A 152 -35.09 -90.81 1.02
CA VAL A 152 -35.92 -92.00 0.72
C VAL A 152 -35.35 -93.25 1.39
N LEU A 153 -34.03 -93.42 1.42
CA LEU A 153 -33.39 -94.52 2.18
C LEU A 153 -33.74 -94.45 3.67
N GLU A 154 -33.72 -93.25 4.25
CA GLU A 154 -33.99 -93.03 5.66
C GLU A 154 -35.48 -93.09 6.04
N ASN A 155 -36.35 -92.43 5.27
CA ASN A 155 -37.75 -92.23 5.66
C ASN A 155 -38.71 -93.26 5.06
N VAL A 156 -38.30 -93.97 3.99
CA VAL A 156 -39.17 -94.89 3.25
C VAL A 156 -38.63 -96.32 3.25
N ILE A 157 -37.39 -96.54 2.79
CA ILE A 157 -36.85 -97.91 2.59
C ILE A 157 -36.41 -98.54 3.92
N PHE A 158 -35.57 -97.86 4.69
CA PHE A 158 -35.09 -98.32 6.00
C PHE A 158 -35.66 -97.44 7.13
N CYS A 159 -36.96 -97.12 7.02
CA CYS A 159 -37.66 -96.38 8.05
C CYS A 159 -37.55 -97.11 9.39
N HIS A 160 -37.20 -96.35 10.45
CA HIS A 160 -37.07 -96.94 11.77
C HIS A 160 -38.44 -97.37 12.30
N GLN A 161 -38.49 -98.48 13.03
CA GLN A 161 -39.76 -99.02 13.55
C GLN A 161 -40.55 -97.99 14.37
N GLU A 162 -39.88 -97.23 15.23
CA GLU A 162 -40.48 -96.16 16.06
C GLU A 162 -40.91 -94.92 15.25
N ASP A 163 -40.48 -94.78 13.99
CA ASP A 163 -40.81 -93.65 13.11
C ASP A 163 -41.73 -94.09 11.95
N SER A 164 -42.15 -95.36 11.90
CA SER A 164 -42.91 -95.94 10.78
C SER A 164 -44.28 -95.31 10.54
N TYR A 165 -44.85 -94.64 11.56
CA TYR A 165 -46.12 -93.93 11.49
C TYR A 165 -45.95 -92.44 11.14
N TRP A 166 -44.77 -91.98 10.71
CA TRP A 166 -44.55 -90.58 10.31
C TRP A 166 -45.56 -90.04 9.28
N PRO A 167 -46.17 -90.84 8.37
CA PRO A 167 -47.22 -90.32 7.48
C PRO A 167 -48.48 -89.84 8.22
N LEU A 168 -48.68 -90.28 9.46
CA LEU A 168 -49.79 -89.90 10.34
C LEU A 168 -49.38 -88.87 11.40
N ALA A 169 -48.12 -88.40 11.36
CA ALA A 169 -47.64 -87.37 12.28
C ALA A 169 -48.30 -86.01 12.02
N GLU A 170 -48.11 -85.07 12.93
CA GLU A 170 -48.65 -83.72 12.78
C GLU A 170 -48.18 -83.02 11.48
N PRO A 171 -48.94 -82.03 10.97
CA PRO A 171 -48.68 -81.42 9.67
C PRO A 171 -47.25 -80.86 9.50
N SER A 172 -46.63 -80.38 10.57
CA SER A 172 -45.26 -79.84 10.55
C SER A 172 -44.22 -80.94 10.31
N ALA A 173 -44.28 -82.02 11.07
CA ALA A 173 -43.36 -83.16 10.94
C ALA A 173 -43.55 -83.87 9.59
N LEU A 174 -44.81 -84.04 9.17
CA LEU A 174 -45.17 -84.61 7.87
C LEU A 174 -44.61 -83.78 6.72
N LYS A 175 -44.84 -82.46 6.75
CA LYS A 175 -44.33 -81.54 5.72
C LYS A 175 -42.81 -81.59 5.64
N LYS A 176 -42.12 -81.62 6.78
CA LYS A 176 -40.65 -81.72 6.81
C LYS A 176 -40.16 -82.97 6.09
N LYS A 177 -40.74 -84.15 6.37
CA LYS A 177 -40.38 -85.41 5.70
C LYS A 177 -40.67 -85.36 4.20
N PHE A 178 -41.77 -84.74 3.78
CA PHE A 178 -42.07 -84.52 2.36
C PHE A 178 -41.08 -83.57 1.69
N ASP A 179 -40.76 -82.45 2.32
CA ASP A 179 -39.78 -81.48 1.81
C ASP A 179 -38.39 -82.11 1.67
N ASP A 180 -38.00 -82.98 2.62
CA ASP A 180 -36.77 -83.76 2.59
C ASP A 180 -36.78 -84.83 1.46
N ILE A 181 -37.90 -85.52 1.25
CA ILE A 181 -38.05 -86.55 0.21
C ILE A 181 -38.04 -85.93 -1.20
N PHE A 182 -38.73 -84.80 -1.39
CA PHE A 182 -38.86 -84.14 -2.68
C PHE A 182 -37.75 -83.11 -2.97
N GLU A 183 -36.85 -82.87 -2.01
CA GLU A 183 -35.73 -81.91 -2.11
C GLU A 183 -36.15 -80.49 -2.60
N ALA A 184 -37.41 -80.10 -2.38
CA ALA A 184 -37.97 -78.87 -2.90
C ALA A 184 -37.28 -77.61 -2.32
N THR A 185 -36.64 -77.74 -1.15
CA THR A 185 -35.93 -76.66 -0.45
C THR A 185 -34.71 -76.13 -1.22
N ARG A 186 -34.10 -76.95 -2.08
CA ARG A 186 -32.96 -76.52 -2.90
C ARG A 186 -33.38 -75.51 -3.96
N TYR A 187 -34.51 -75.76 -4.61
CA TYR A 187 -35.06 -74.88 -5.64
C TYR A 187 -35.62 -73.58 -5.05
N THR A 188 -36.28 -73.64 -3.89
CA THR A 188 -36.78 -72.43 -3.22
C THR A 188 -35.65 -71.49 -2.82
N LYS A 189 -34.57 -72.01 -2.24
CA LYS A 189 -33.36 -71.22 -1.91
C LYS A 189 -32.70 -70.61 -3.14
N ALA A 190 -32.58 -71.37 -4.24
CA ALA A 190 -32.03 -70.84 -5.48
C ALA A 190 -32.87 -69.66 -6.02
N LEU A 191 -34.20 -69.78 -5.96
CA LEU A 191 -35.13 -68.74 -6.38
C LEU A 191 -35.06 -67.48 -5.48
N GLU A 192 -34.90 -67.66 -4.17
CA GLU A 192 -34.66 -66.54 -3.24
C GLU A 192 -33.36 -65.79 -3.56
N ASN A 193 -32.27 -66.51 -3.83
CA ASN A 193 -31.00 -65.90 -4.23
C ASN A 193 -31.12 -65.12 -5.55
N ILE A 194 -31.83 -65.67 -6.55
CA ILE A 194 -32.08 -64.97 -7.81
C ILE A 194 -32.89 -63.69 -7.58
N LYS A 195 -33.90 -63.72 -6.71
CA LYS A 195 -34.69 -62.53 -6.34
C LYS A 195 -33.82 -61.47 -5.66
N ALA A 196 -32.95 -61.87 -4.74
CA ALA A 196 -32.03 -60.96 -4.07
C ALA A 196 -31.09 -60.28 -5.07
N LEU A 197 -30.42 -61.06 -5.94
CA LEU A 197 -29.54 -60.53 -6.98
C LEU A 197 -30.26 -59.55 -7.93
N ARG A 198 -31.48 -59.87 -8.34
CA ARG A 198 -32.28 -58.98 -9.18
C ARG A 198 -32.55 -57.64 -8.48
N LYS A 199 -32.89 -57.67 -7.19
CA LYS A 199 -33.15 -56.46 -6.41
C LYS A 199 -31.91 -55.56 -6.35
N ASP A 200 -30.75 -56.14 -6.09
CA ASP A 200 -29.48 -55.40 -6.00
C ASP A 200 -29.13 -54.77 -7.35
N ARG A 201 -29.24 -55.53 -8.45
CA ARG A 201 -28.99 -55.01 -9.81
C ARG A 201 -29.92 -53.88 -10.22
N VAL A 202 -31.17 -53.91 -9.81
CA VAL A 202 -32.12 -52.81 -10.07
C VAL A 202 -31.72 -51.54 -9.30
N SER A 203 -31.23 -51.70 -8.06
CA SER A 203 -30.71 -50.57 -7.27
C SER A 203 -29.48 -49.95 -7.94
N ASP A 204 -28.50 -50.76 -8.33
CA ASP A 204 -27.28 -50.30 -9.03
C ASP A 204 -27.63 -49.54 -10.31
N LEU A 205 -28.55 -50.10 -11.11
CA LEU A 205 -28.99 -49.48 -12.37
C LEU A 205 -29.63 -48.11 -12.15
N LYS A 206 -30.36 -47.92 -11.04
CA LYS A 206 -30.93 -46.61 -10.70
C LYS A 206 -29.84 -45.60 -10.36
N ALA A 207 -28.86 -45.99 -9.55
CA ALA A 207 -27.74 -45.12 -9.19
C ALA A 207 -26.90 -44.72 -10.41
N GLU A 208 -26.61 -45.67 -11.31
CA GLU A 208 -25.86 -45.39 -12.54
C GLU A 208 -26.65 -44.50 -13.51
N LYS A 209 -27.98 -44.63 -13.58
CA LYS A 209 -28.82 -43.70 -14.36
C LYS A 209 -28.76 -42.27 -13.84
N GLU A 210 -28.85 -42.07 -12.53
CA GLU A 210 -28.74 -40.75 -11.90
C GLU A 210 -27.34 -40.15 -12.16
N ARG A 211 -26.29 -40.96 -12.04
CA ARG A 211 -24.92 -40.56 -12.34
C ARG A 211 -24.74 -40.16 -13.81
N LEU A 212 -25.29 -40.94 -14.73
CA LEU A 212 -25.25 -40.65 -16.17
C LEU A 212 -25.93 -39.31 -16.49
N GLU A 213 -27.09 -39.03 -15.87
CA GLU A 213 -27.79 -37.76 -16.06
C GLU A 213 -26.97 -36.57 -15.55
N SER A 214 -26.33 -36.70 -14.39
CA SER A 214 -25.43 -35.67 -13.86
C SER A 214 -24.24 -35.41 -14.79
N LEU A 215 -23.56 -36.47 -15.22
CA LEU A 215 -22.42 -36.36 -16.14
C LEU A 215 -22.81 -35.77 -17.50
N ALA A 216 -24.01 -36.08 -18.00
CA ALA A 216 -24.53 -35.48 -19.22
C ALA A 216 -24.73 -33.96 -19.09
N LYS A 217 -25.24 -33.49 -17.94
CA LYS A 217 -25.38 -32.05 -17.64
C LYS A 217 -24.02 -31.36 -17.56
N GLU A 218 -23.06 -31.96 -16.88
CA GLU A 218 -21.68 -31.44 -16.78
C GLU A 218 -21.00 -31.36 -18.14
N LYS A 219 -21.12 -32.40 -18.97
CA LYS A 219 -20.59 -32.41 -20.34
C LYS A 219 -21.19 -31.29 -21.17
N ALA A 220 -22.51 -31.12 -21.16
CA ALA A 220 -23.18 -30.04 -21.88
C ALA A 220 -22.72 -28.65 -21.43
N HIS A 221 -22.48 -28.47 -20.12
CA HIS A 221 -21.92 -27.23 -19.58
C HIS A 221 -20.47 -26.99 -20.05
N ALA A 222 -19.63 -28.02 -20.02
CA ALA A 222 -18.25 -27.95 -20.49
C ALA A 222 -18.17 -27.62 -22.00
N GLU A 223 -19.05 -28.19 -22.82
CA GLU A 223 -19.14 -27.87 -24.26
C GLU A 223 -19.53 -26.40 -24.50
N LYS A 224 -20.49 -25.86 -23.73
CA LYS A 224 -20.86 -24.43 -23.80
C LYS A 224 -19.69 -23.52 -23.43
N LEU A 225 -18.95 -23.85 -22.37
CA LEU A 225 -17.76 -23.12 -21.96
C LEU A 225 -16.67 -23.14 -23.05
N ARG A 226 -16.38 -24.32 -23.62
CA ARG A 226 -15.42 -24.45 -24.73
C ARG A 226 -15.81 -23.59 -25.93
N LYS A 227 -17.09 -23.58 -26.30
CA LYS A 227 -17.59 -22.71 -27.37
C LYS A 227 -17.34 -21.23 -27.06
N ARG A 228 -17.64 -20.80 -25.84
CA ARG A 228 -17.43 -19.40 -25.41
C ARG A 228 -15.96 -19.01 -25.36
N ILE A 229 -15.08 -19.92 -24.95
CA ILE A 229 -13.63 -19.70 -24.99
C ILE A 229 -13.18 -19.46 -26.44
N ASN A 230 -13.62 -20.28 -27.38
CA ASN A 230 -13.27 -20.10 -28.80
C ASN A 230 -13.79 -18.78 -29.37
N GLU A 231 -15.03 -18.39 -29.02
CA GLU A 231 -15.61 -17.09 -29.42
C GLU A 231 -14.81 -15.90 -28.84
N LEU A 232 -14.39 -15.99 -27.58
CA LEU A 232 -13.57 -14.97 -26.93
C LEU A 232 -12.17 -14.88 -27.54
N ILE A 233 -11.53 -16.02 -27.84
CA ILE A 233 -10.24 -16.05 -28.54
C ILE A 233 -10.35 -15.37 -29.91
N GLY A 234 -11.41 -15.67 -30.68
CA GLY A 234 -11.66 -14.99 -31.95
C GLY A 234 -11.85 -13.48 -31.80
N THR A 235 -12.54 -13.06 -30.74
CA THR A 235 -12.73 -11.63 -30.43
C THR A 235 -11.42 -10.94 -30.04
N ILE A 236 -10.57 -11.59 -29.25
CA ILE A 236 -9.25 -11.08 -28.87
C ILE A 236 -8.39 -10.88 -30.11
N HIS A 237 -8.30 -11.87 -30.99
CA HIS A 237 -7.53 -11.74 -32.23
C HIS A 237 -8.04 -10.62 -33.13
N ALA A 238 -9.36 -10.48 -33.27
CA ALA A 238 -9.92 -9.35 -34.03
C ALA A 238 -9.53 -8.00 -33.41
N LYS A 239 -9.54 -7.90 -32.07
CA LYS A 239 -9.12 -6.68 -31.36
C LYS A 239 -7.63 -6.40 -31.47
N GLU A 240 -6.78 -7.43 -31.43
CA GLU A 240 -5.33 -7.30 -31.66
C GLU A 240 -5.03 -6.74 -33.05
N ILE A 241 -5.72 -7.23 -34.09
CA ILE A 241 -5.58 -6.69 -35.45
C ILE A 241 -5.96 -5.20 -35.48
N THR A 242 -7.14 -4.85 -34.94
CA THR A 242 -7.57 -3.44 -34.93
C THR A 242 -6.65 -2.54 -34.12
N TYR A 243 -6.03 -3.06 -33.05
CA TYR A 243 -5.07 -2.33 -32.24
C TYR A 243 -3.81 -2.03 -33.06
N GLU A 244 -3.27 -3.01 -33.77
CA GLU A 244 -2.05 -2.83 -34.56
C GLU A 244 -2.28 -1.86 -35.73
N GLU A 245 -3.45 -1.93 -36.39
CA GLU A 245 -3.86 -0.98 -37.42
C GLU A 245 -3.97 0.46 -36.86
N THR A 246 -4.71 0.62 -35.77
CA THR A 246 -4.89 1.94 -35.12
C THR A 246 -3.56 2.50 -34.62
N LYS A 247 -2.68 1.65 -34.09
CA LYS A 247 -1.34 2.03 -33.62
C LYS A 247 -0.49 2.54 -34.78
N LYS A 248 -0.53 1.87 -35.93
CA LYS A 248 0.17 2.33 -37.14
C LYS A 248 -0.34 3.69 -37.60
N GLU A 249 -1.66 3.89 -37.65
CA GLU A 249 -2.25 5.20 -37.99
C GLU A 249 -1.83 6.29 -36.99
N TYR A 250 -1.81 5.96 -35.70
CA TYR A 250 -1.34 6.88 -34.66
C TYR A 250 0.12 7.28 -34.87
N GLU A 251 1.01 6.33 -35.16
CA GLU A 251 2.43 6.59 -35.43
C GLU A 251 2.62 7.49 -36.66
N GLU A 252 1.83 7.29 -37.72
CA GLU A 252 1.82 8.14 -38.91
C GLU A 252 1.40 9.58 -38.58
N VAL A 253 0.34 9.75 -37.76
CA VAL A 253 -0.12 11.07 -37.31
C VAL A 253 0.91 11.75 -36.41
N VAL A 254 1.56 11.01 -35.50
CA VAL A 254 2.64 11.55 -34.66
C VAL A 254 3.79 12.06 -35.52
N ALA A 255 4.24 11.27 -36.50
CA ALA A 255 5.29 11.68 -37.43
C ALA A 255 4.90 12.91 -38.26
N ALA A 256 3.64 12.98 -38.72
CA ALA A 256 3.11 14.15 -39.42
C ALA A 256 3.08 15.40 -38.52
N ASN A 257 2.69 15.25 -37.24
CA ASN A 257 2.66 16.34 -36.27
C ASN A 257 4.07 16.90 -35.97
N VAL A 258 5.08 16.03 -35.85
CA VAL A 258 6.47 16.47 -35.69
C VAL A 258 6.91 17.32 -36.89
N LYS A 259 6.66 16.85 -38.12
CA LYS A 259 6.94 17.63 -39.34
C LYS A 259 6.18 18.96 -39.37
N PHE A 260 4.91 18.96 -38.95
CA PHE A 260 4.11 20.17 -38.88
C PHE A 260 4.69 21.20 -37.90
N GLN A 261 5.17 20.75 -36.73
CA GLN A 261 5.84 21.63 -35.76
C GLN A 261 7.15 22.19 -36.31
N GLU A 262 7.95 21.39 -37.02
CA GLU A 262 9.15 21.88 -37.71
C GLU A 262 8.82 22.95 -38.76
N TYR A 263 7.79 22.71 -39.59
CA TYR A 263 7.33 23.70 -40.55
C TYR A 263 6.81 24.98 -39.89
N ALA A 264 6.03 24.86 -38.81
CA ALA A 264 5.55 26.01 -38.05
C ALA A 264 6.72 26.82 -37.44
N THR A 265 7.76 26.15 -36.96
CA THR A 265 8.96 26.79 -36.40
C THR A 265 9.74 27.53 -37.48
N ARG A 266 10.02 26.88 -38.62
CA ARG A 266 10.66 27.52 -39.78
C ARG A 266 9.85 28.69 -40.32
N PHE A 267 8.53 28.53 -40.42
CA PHE A 267 7.65 29.61 -40.85
C PHE A 267 7.75 30.81 -39.92
N ARG A 268 7.73 30.60 -38.60
CA ARG A 268 7.91 31.67 -37.61
C ARG A 268 9.27 32.35 -37.75
N GLU A 269 10.36 31.60 -37.94
CA GLU A 269 11.70 32.18 -38.16
C GLU A 269 11.76 33.06 -39.42
N VAL A 270 11.20 32.56 -40.54
CA VAL A 270 11.12 33.30 -41.81
C VAL A 270 10.25 34.54 -41.64
N TYR A 271 9.12 34.42 -40.95
CA TYR A 271 8.20 35.51 -40.70
C TYR A 271 8.85 36.62 -39.85
N VAL A 272 9.54 36.27 -38.76
CA VAL A 272 10.30 37.24 -37.93
C VAL A 272 11.39 37.93 -38.75
N LYS A 273 12.13 37.19 -39.59
CA LYS A 273 13.11 37.78 -40.51
C LYS A 273 12.45 38.74 -41.49
N TYR A 274 11.32 38.35 -42.08
CA TYR A 274 10.55 39.17 -43.01
C TYR A 274 10.08 40.48 -42.36
N GLU A 275 9.50 40.44 -41.15
CA GLU A 275 9.14 41.65 -40.41
C GLU A 275 10.37 42.53 -40.14
N SER A 276 11.49 41.94 -39.70
CA SER A 276 12.71 42.71 -39.45
C SER A 276 13.26 43.40 -40.71
N LEU A 277 13.13 42.75 -41.87
CA LEU A 277 13.55 43.29 -43.17
C LEU A 277 12.60 44.37 -43.66
N ILE A 278 11.29 44.25 -43.42
CA ILE A 278 10.33 45.33 -43.69
C ILE A 278 10.67 46.56 -42.86
N THR A 279 10.89 46.39 -41.55
CA THR A 279 11.24 47.50 -40.67
C THR A 279 12.54 48.15 -41.13
N LYS A 280 13.59 47.36 -41.37
CA LYS A 280 14.86 47.88 -41.92
C LYS A 280 14.70 48.59 -43.26
N LYS A 281 13.87 48.06 -44.16
CA LYS A 281 13.61 48.69 -45.45
C LYS A 281 12.96 50.06 -45.23
N LYS A 282 11.97 50.14 -44.34
CA LYS A 282 11.30 51.39 -44.00
C LYS A 282 12.27 52.38 -43.38
N ASP A 283 13.07 51.94 -42.40
CA ASP A 283 14.09 52.78 -41.77
C ASP A 283 15.07 53.33 -42.81
N LEU A 284 15.56 52.49 -43.73
CA LEU A 284 16.45 52.91 -44.82
C LEU A 284 15.77 53.83 -45.84
N GLU A 285 14.48 53.64 -46.12
CA GLU A 285 13.69 54.54 -46.98
C GLU A 285 13.50 55.91 -46.32
N ASP A 286 13.22 55.93 -45.00
CA ASP A 286 13.12 57.15 -44.20
C ASP A 286 14.48 57.87 -44.14
N ASP A 287 15.57 57.15 -43.85
CA ASP A 287 16.96 57.66 -43.88
C ASP A 287 17.32 58.22 -45.27
N TYR A 288 16.98 57.49 -46.35
CA TYR A 288 17.23 57.94 -47.73
C TYR A 288 16.46 59.23 -48.04
N ASN A 289 15.20 59.32 -47.63
CA ASN A 289 14.39 60.51 -47.85
C ASN A 289 14.90 61.70 -47.04
N GLU A 290 15.34 61.50 -45.79
CA GLU A 290 15.94 62.53 -44.96
C GLU A 290 17.30 63.01 -45.53
N ALA A 291 18.16 62.07 -45.92
CA ALA A 291 19.43 62.37 -46.57
C ALA A 291 19.23 63.13 -47.89
N LYS A 292 18.22 62.77 -48.70
CA LYS A 292 17.89 63.45 -49.95
C LYS A 292 17.41 64.89 -49.75
N VAL A 293 16.79 65.20 -48.61
CA VAL A 293 16.35 66.56 -48.26
C VAL A 293 17.51 67.38 -47.67
N THR A 294 18.41 66.74 -46.93
CA THR A 294 19.48 67.41 -46.17
C THR A 294 20.78 67.56 -46.96
N ILE A 295 21.03 66.65 -47.91
CA ILE A 295 22.26 66.59 -48.70
C ILE A 295 21.94 67.00 -50.15
N SER A 296 22.52 68.10 -50.60
CA SER A 296 22.52 68.46 -52.02
C SER A 296 23.35 67.45 -52.80
N GLN A 297 22.75 66.74 -53.76
CA GLN A 297 23.47 65.87 -54.68
C GLN A 297 24.55 66.68 -55.42
N VAL A 298 25.81 66.32 -55.18
CA VAL A 298 26.94 66.86 -55.94
C VAL A 298 27.09 65.98 -57.17
N ALA A 299 26.95 66.55 -58.36
CA ALA A 299 27.04 65.84 -59.64
C ALA A 299 28.51 65.73 -60.10
N ASP A 300 29.36 65.13 -59.25
CA ASP A 300 30.78 64.87 -59.55
C ASP A 300 30.98 63.36 -59.78
N THR A 301 32.05 62.98 -60.49
CA THR A 301 32.37 61.56 -60.70
C THR A 301 33.04 60.93 -59.47
N ASP A 302 32.86 59.61 -59.24
CA ASP A 302 33.38 58.90 -58.06
C ASP A 302 34.90 59.11 -57.85
N GLU A 303 35.67 59.24 -58.92
CA GLU A 303 37.12 59.48 -58.88
C GLU A 303 37.51 60.88 -58.36
N GLU A 304 36.65 61.88 -58.53
CA GLU A 304 36.87 63.26 -58.07
C GLU A 304 36.47 63.44 -56.60
N LEU A 305 35.42 62.73 -56.16
CA LEU A 305 35.02 62.64 -54.76
C LEU A 305 36.09 61.96 -53.90
N GLN A 306 36.71 60.90 -54.41
CA GLN A 306 37.79 60.19 -53.70
C GLN A 306 39.02 61.09 -53.49
N ARG A 307 39.42 61.90 -54.48
CA ARG A 307 40.53 62.88 -54.32
C ARG A 307 40.22 63.98 -53.30
N ARG A 308 38.95 64.34 -53.14
CA ARG A 308 38.50 65.32 -52.13
C ARG A 308 38.59 64.75 -50.71
N ILE A 309 38.28 63.47 -50.54
CA ILE A 309 38.45 62.72 -49.29
C ILE A 309 39.93 62.61 -48.94
N ASP A 310 40.78 62.21 -49.90
CA ASP A 310 42.22 62.04 -49.65
C ASP A 310 42.94 63.35 -49.28
N LYS A 311 42.46 64.51 -49.76
CA LYS A 311 42.97 65.85 -49.39
C LYS A 311 42.28 66.46 -48.16
N PHE A 312 41.27 65.81 -47.60
CA PHE A 312 40.50 66.34 -46.47
C PHE A 312 41.32 66.32 -45.17
N ASP A 313 42.14 65.28 -44.96
CA ASP A 313 43.00 65.15 -43.78
C ASP A 313 44.12 66.20 -43.74
N GLU A 314 44.69 66.58 -44.88
CA GLU A 314 45.66 67.69 -44.97
C GLU A 314 45.01 69.05 -44.63
N ASN A 315 43.78 69.28 -45.08
CA ASN A 315 43.03 70.51 -44.78
C ASN A 315 42.60 70.60 -43.30
N ILE A 316 42.19 69.48 -42.68
CA ILE A 316 41.88 69.40 -41.24
C ILE A 316 43.13 69.65 -40.39
N SER A 317 44.30 69.14 -40.79
CA SER A 317 45.57 69.36 -40.10
C SER A 317 45.99 70.83 -40.13
N SER A 318 45.88 71.49 -41.29
CA SER A 318 46.15 72.92 -41.45
C SER A 318 45.26 73.79 -40.55
N GLN A 319 43.93 73.54 -40.54
CA GLN A 319 42.99 74.28 -39.69
C GLN A 319 43.19 74.01 -38.19
N ARG A 320 43.57 72.79 -37.77
CA ARG A 320 43.94 72.50 -36.37
C ARG A 320 45.18 73.27 -35.93
N GLY A 321 46.14 73.47 -36.84
CA GLY A 321 47.35 74.28 -36.61
C GLY A 321 47.03 75.77 -36.41
N GLU A 322 46.15 76.34 -37.25
CA GLU A 322 45.69 77.72 -37.09
C GLU A 322 44.86 77.93 -35.82
N ARG A 323 43.98 76.98 -35.48
CA ARG A 323 43.20 77.04 -34.23
C ARG A 323 44.07 77.05 -32.98
N ARG A 324 45.15 76.24 -32.96
CA ARG A 324 46.12 76.26 -31.83
C ARG A 324 46.84 77.60 -31.70
N LYS A 325 47.20 78.23 -32.82
CA LYS A 325 47.83 79.57 -32.80
C LYS A 325 46.86 80.62 -32.28
N ALA A 326 45.61 80.59 -32.75
CA ALA A 326 44.57 81.53 -32.30
C ALA A 326 44.22 81.35 -30.81
N GLU A 327 44.18 80.11 -30.30
CA GLU A 327 43.92 79.84 -28.88
C GLU A 327 45.06 80.35 -27.98
N SER A 328 46.32 80.19 -28.42
CA SER A 328 47.49 80.76 -27.71
C SER A 328 47.43 82.28 -27.67
N SER A 329 47.15 82.94 -28.81
CA SER A 329 47.02 84.40 -28.85
C SER A 329 45.84 84.92 -28.04
N LYS A 330 44.75 84.15 -27.93
CA LYS A 330 43.62 84.50 -27.05
C LYS A 330 44.04 84.47 -25.59
N GLN A 331 44.79 83.45 -25.17
CA GLN A 331 45.25 83.32 -23.79
C GLN A 331 46.24 84.43 -23.40
N ASP A 332 47.18 84.77 -24.29
CA ASP A 332 48.11 85.89 -24.07
C ASP A 332 47.36 87.23 -23.91
N LEU A 333 46.33 87.47 -24.72
CA LEU A 333 45.48 88.67 -24.62
C LEU A 333 44.61 88.71 -23.37
N GLU A 334 44.18 87.55 -22.85
CA GLU A 334 43.42 87.45 -21.60
C GLU A 334 44.30 87.79 -20.38
N ASP A 335 45.55 87.32 -20.36
CA ASP A 335 46.53 87.64 -19.31
C ASP A 335 46.93 89.13 -19.33
N ASP A 336 47.11 89.73 -20.52
CA ASP A 336 47.36 91.16 -20.68
C ASP A 336 46.16 92.02 -20.20
N LEU A 337 44.93 91.56 -20.47
CA LEU A 337 43.72 92.23 -20.01
C LEU A 337 43.58 92.19 -18.48
N GLU A 338 43.93 91.07 -17.85
CA GLU A 338 43.90 90.92 -16.39
C GLU A 338 44.95 91.82 -15.71
N ASN A 339 46.16 91.88 -16.25
CA ASN A 339 47.19 92.80 -15.77
C ASN A 339 46.77 94.27 -15.89
N SER A 340 46.19 94.64 -17.04
CA SER A 340 45.71 96.01 -17.27
C SER A 340 44.59 96.41 -16.30
N ARG A 341 43.65 95.47 -16.02
CA ARG A 341 42.59 95.66 -15.01
C ARG A 341 43.15 95.87 -13.61
N ASN A 342 44.14 95.08 -13.21
CA ASN A 342 44.78 95.22 -11.89
C ASN A 342 45.48 96.59 -11.73
N THR A 343 46.19 97.06 -12.77
CA THR A 343 46.76 98.42 -12.77
C THR A 343 45.69 99.51 -12.71
N HIS A 344 44.58 99.37 -13.43
CA HIS A 344 43.48 100.33 -13.42
C HIS A 344 42.85 100.46 -12.02
N VAL A 345 42.58 99.34 -11.34
CA VAL A 345 42.03 99.33 -9.98
C VAL A 345 42.97 100.02 -8.98
N SER A 346 44.28 99.79 -9.09
CA SER A 346 45.28 100.46 -8.24
C SER A 346 45.30 101.99 -8.42
N LEU A 347 45.29 102.46 -9.67
CA LEU A 347 45.34 103.89 -9.99
C LEU A 347 44.05 104.62 -9.59
N VAL A 348 42.88 104.00 -9.77
CA VAL A 348 41.60 104.57 -9.34
C VAL A 348 41.55 104.75 -7.81
N ARG A 349 42.12 103.80 -7.06
CA ARG A 349 42.20 103.91 -5.59
C ARG A 349 43.06 105.09 -5.14
N GLN A 350 44.24 105.29 -5.75
CA GLN A 350 45.11 106.43 -5.42
C GLN A 350 44.47 107.78 -5.80
N MET A 351 43.74 107.83 -6.91
CA MET A 351 43.03 109.03 -7.35
C MET A 351 41.89 109.43 -6.40
N ALA A 352 41.25 108.45 -5.75
CA ALA A 352 40.22 108.70 -4.74
C ALA A 352 40.81 109.29 -3.44
N GLU A 353 41.97 108.79 -2.98
CA GLU A 353 42.66 109.30 -1.79
C GLU A 353 43.09 110.76 -1.96
N PHE A 354 43.71 111.13 -3.09
CA PHE A 354 44.16 112.51 -3.29
C PHE A 354 43.01 113.53 -3.46
N ASN A 355 41.89 113.12 -4.06
CA ASN A 355 40.72 113.99 -4.20
C ASN A 355 40.00 114.24 -2.86
N SER A 356 40.07 113.29 -1.92
CA SER A 356 39.56 113.45 -0.56
C SER A 356 40.34 114.56 0.19
N GLU A 357 41.67 114.51 0.14
CA GLU A 357 42.54 115.43 0.88
C GLU A 357 42.42 116.88 0.36
N ALA A 358 42.31 117.06 -0.96
CA ALA A 358 42.16 118.37 -1.59
C ALA A 358 40.87 119.09 -1.15
N LYS A 359 39.76 118.35 -0.99
CA LYS A 359 38.48 118.93 -0.52
C LYS A 359 38.54 119.42 0.92
N LEU A 360 39.19 118.66 1.80
CA LEU A 360 39.32 119.02 3.22
C LEU A 360 40.09 120.34 3.42
N GLN A 361 41.15 120.56 2.64
CA GLN A 361 41.94 121.78 2.75
C GLN A 361 41.18 123.03 2.27
N GLN A 362 40.34 122.89 1.24
CA GLN A 362 39.53 123.99 0.72
C GLN A 362 38.46 124.45 1.72
N GLN A 363 37.97 123.53 2.56
CA GLN A 363 36.98 123.81 3.60
C GLN A 363 37.59 124.62 4.76
N ARG A 364 38.80 124.26 5.22
CA ARG A 364 39.51 124.98 6.29
C ARG A 364 39.76 126.46 5.97
N LEU A 365 40.05 126.77 4.71
CA LEU A 365 40.27 128.16 4.27
C LEU A 365 38.98 128.98 4.34
N LYS A 366 37.83 128.41 3.97
CA LYS A 366 36.52 129.07 4.09
C LYS A 366 36.15 129.35 5.55
N ASP A 367 36.38 128.38 6.44
CA ASP A 367 36.03 128.52 7.85
C ASP A 367 36.82 129.66 8.52
N ARG A 368 38.12 129.78 8.21
CA ARG A 368 38.97 130.87 8.73
C ARG A 368 38.46 132.25 8.36
N GLU A 369 38.13 132.46 7.08
CA GLU A 369 37.63 133.76 6.63
C GLU A 369 36.27 134.09 7.25
N THR A 370 35.43 133.07 7.47
CA THR A 370 34.12 133.24 8.11
C THR A 370 34.27 133.70 9.56
N HIS A 371 35.19 133.08 10.33
CA HIS A 371 35.44 133.49 11.71
C HIS A 371 36.01 134.90 11.85
N ILE A 372 36.93 135.31 10.98
CA ILE A 372 37.47 136.69 11.01
C ILE A 372 36.34 137.71 10.78
N ARG A 373 35.44 137.42 9.83
CA ARG A 373 34.28 138.28 9.54
C ARG A 373 33.30 138.34 10.71
N ASP A 374 32.96 137.19 11.30
CA ASP A 374 32.03 137.12 12.44
C ASP A 374 32.54 137.93 13.64
N ILE A 375 33.84 137.83 13.96
CA ILE A 375 34.42 138.54 15.09
C ILE A 375 34.52 140.04 14.79
N ALA A 376 34.91 140.44 13.57
CA ALA A 376 34.94 141.85 13.16
C ALA A 376 33.56 142.51 13.26
N GLN A 377 32.51 141.80 12.83
CA GLN A 377 31.13 142.27 12.90
C GLN A 377 30.64 142.38 14.35
N LYS A 378 30.95 141.39 15.18
CA LYS A 378 30.49 141.34 16.57
C LYS A 378 31.07 142.48 17.42
N PHE A 379 32.32 142.86 17.17
CA PHE A 379 33.01 143.90 17.92
C PHE A 379 33.08 145.25 17.20
N LYS A 380 32.31 145.43 16.11
CA LYS A 380 32.21 146.67 15.32
C LYS A 380 33.56 147.23 14.87
N ILE A 381 34.51 146.37 14.53
CA ILE A 381 35.79 146.75 13.95
C ILE A 381 35.55 146.99 12.45
N VAL A 382 35.30 148.24 12.06
CA VAL A 382 34.92 148.59 10.69
C VAL A 382 36.16 148.71 9.81
N GLU A 383 36.45 147.68 8.99
CA GLU A 383 37.32 147.74 7.79
C GLU A 383 37.43 146.42 6.98
N PHE A 384 36.84 145.30 7.44
CA PHE A 384 36.98 143.98 6.77
C PHE A 384 35.75 143.62 5.91
N GLY A 385 35.70 144.17 4.68
CA GLY A 385 34.65 143.96 3.68
C GLY A 385 34.74 142.64 2.88
N PRO A 386 33.94 142.47 1.81
CA PRO A 386 33.71 141.20 1.10
C PRO A 386 34.83 140.74 0.12
N GLU A 387 35.97 141.43 0.07
CA GLU A 387 37.11 141.00 -0.74
C GLU A 387 37.94 139.91 -0.04
N THR A 388 38.69 139.09 -0.81
CA THR A 388 39.54 138.03 -0.27
C THR A 388 40.55 138.60 0.73
N LEU A 389 40.58 138.03 1.94
CA LEU A 389 41.44 138.50 3.02
C LEU A 389 42.86 137.96 2.80
N ASP A 390 43.75 138.84 2.35
CA ASP A 390 45.17 138.51 2.23
C ASP A 390 45.86 138.47 3.60
N GLY A 391 47.09 137.95 3.62
CA GLY A 391 47.85 137.78 4.88
C GLY A 391 48.08 139.07 5.67
N SER A 392 48.16 140.23 5.00
CA SER A 392 48.37 141.52 5.65
C SER A 392 47.13 141.98 6.42
N LYS A 393 45.94 141.82 5.83
CA LYS A 393 44.67 142.20 6.47
C LYS A 393 44.35 141.33 7.69
N ILE A 394 44.79 140.07 7.71
CA ILE A 394 44.61 139.16 8.85
C ILE A 394 45.43 139.64 10.07
N ILE A 395 46.64 140.15 9.84
CA ILE A 395 47.51 140.66 10.92
C ILE A 395 46.92 141.93 11.52
N GLU A 396 46.41 142.83 10.68
CA GLU A 396 45.75 144.07 11.11
C GLU A 396 44.49 143.77 11.95
N PHE A 397 43.71 142.75 11.58
CA PHE A 397 42.56 142.29 12.35
C PHE A 397 42.97 141.82 13.76
N MET A 398 44.04 141.03 13.87
CA MET A 398 44.50 140.54 15.17
C MET A 398 44.99 141.67 16.08
N SER A 399 45.63 142.71 15.53
CA SER A 399 46.08 143.87 16.33
C SER A 399 44.90 144.65 16.92
N LYS A 400 43.88 144.98 16.11
CA LYS A 400 42.69 145.71 16.59
C LYS A 400 41.88 144.90 17.61
N LEU A 401 41.90 143.58 17.50
CA LEU A 401 41.24 142.70 18.45
C LEU A 401 41.94 142.71 19.83
N ASP A 402 43.27 142.79 19.86
CA ASP A 402 44.03 142.85 21.11
C ASP A 402 43.87 144.20 21.83
N ASP A 403 43.81 145.32 21.11
CA ASP A 403 43.53 146.65 21.69
C ASP A 403 42.15 146.66 22.39
N LEU A 404 41.13 146.12 21.72
CA LEU A 404 39.77 146.01 22.27
C LEU A 404 39.71 145.09 23.50
N ARG A 405 40.54 144.04 23.51
CA ARG A 405 40.63 143.10 24.64
C ARG A 405 41.22 143.76 25.88
N GLN A 406 42.15 144.70 25.75
CA GLN A 406 42.68 145.46 26.89
C GLN A 406 41.61 146.40 27.47
N GLU A 407 40.89 147.12 26.62
CA GLU A 407 39.87 148.09 27.05
C GLU A 407 38.72 147.43 27.84
N GLN A 408 38.25 146.24 27.40
CA GLN A 408 37.23 145.49 28.14
C GLN A 408 37.72 144.87 29.45
N ASN A 409 39.01 144.56 29.58
CA ASN A 409 39.56 144.02 30.81
C ASN A 409 39.62 145.07 31.93
N ASP A 410 39.99 146.31 31.59
CA ASP A 410 40.05 147.42 32.55
C ASP A 410 38.64 147.77 33.08
N GLU A 411 37.62 147.69 32.22
CA GLU A 411 36.21 147.90 32.59
C GLU A 411 35.68 146.78 33.52
N LEU A 412 36.17 145.55 33.33
CA LEU A 412 35.76 144.38 34.10
C LEU A 412 36.37 144.39 35.52
N GLU A 413 37.60 144.88 35.69
CA GLU A 413 38.21 145.06 37.01
C GLU A 413 37.46 146.10 37.86
N ALA A 414 36.97 147.19 37.26
CA ALA A 414 36.15 148.19 37.94
C ALA A 414 34.82 147.60 38.46
N LEU A 415 34.13 146.81 37.63
CA LEU A 415 32.87 146.13 37.98
C LEU A 415 33.06 145.04 39.06
N GLN A 416 34.19 144.36 39.08
CA GLN A 416 34.49 143.36 40.11
C GLN A 416 34.70 143.99 41.49
N ALA A 417 35.29 145.19 41.56
CA ALA A 417 35.45 145.93 42.80
C ALA A 417 34.09 146.35 43.39
N GLU A 418 33.15 146.79 42.54
CA GLU A 418 31.80 147.18 42.93
C GLU A 418 30.97 145.98 43.43
N ARG A 419 31.06 144.83 42.75
CA ARG A 419 30.36 143.60 43.15
C ARG A 419 30.82 143.08 44.51
N LYS A 420 32.11 143.22 44.84
CA LYS A 420 32.67 142.75 46.12
C LYS A 420 32.05 143.48 47.32
N SER A 421 31.83 144.79 47.19
CA SER A 421 31.16 145.60 48.20
C SER A 421 29.70 145.17 48.43
N GLN A 422 28.95 144.88 47.35
CA GLN A 422 27.55 144.44 47.45
C GLN A 422 27.41 143.02 48.03
N GLN A 423 28.39 142.14 47.79
CA GLN A 423 28.38 140.77 48.30
C GLN A 423 28.57 140.70 49.83
N GLU A 424 29.36 141.61 50.40
CA GLU A 424 29.59 141.69 51.85
C GLU A 424 28.31 142.09 52.60
N ASP A 425 27.56 143.06 52.06
CA ASP A 425 26.25 143.45 52.59
C ASP A 425 25.23 142.30 52.54
N TYR A 426 25.26 141.49 51.49
CA TYR A 426 24.36 140.34 51.35
C TYR A 426 24.68 139.22 52.35
N ASN A 427 25.96 138.95 52.61
CA ASN A 427 26.39 137.89 53.53
C ASN A 427 26.02 138.19 54.99
N ILE A 428 26.03 139.46 55.40
CA ILE A 428 25.58 139.88 56.74
C ILE A 428 24.08 139.55 56.93
N LYS A 429 23.25 139.80 55.92
CA LYS A 429 21.82 139.44 55.93
C LYS A 429 21.58 137.92 55.93
N SER A 430 22.39 137.16 55.18
CA SER A 430 22.26 135.70 55.13
C SER A 430 22.55 135.05 56.49
N ARG A 431 23.58 135.52 57.22
CA ARG A 431 23.92 135.00 58.55
C ARG A 431 22.81 135.19 59.59
N ALA A 432 22.00 136.24 59.47
CA ALA A 432 20.86 136.46 60.36
C ALA A 432 19.71 135.46 60.12
N LEU A 433 19.48 135.07 58.86
CA LEU A 433 18.40 134.15 58.47
C LEU A 433 18.74 132.69 58.78
N THR A 434 19.99 132.28 58.63
CA THR A 434 20.40 130.89 58.88
C THR A 434 20.33 130.54 60.37
N ALA A 435 20.66 131.48 61.25
CA ALA A 435 20.52 131.32 62.70
C ALA A 435 19.06 131.10 63.13
N ALA A 436 18.09 131.67 62.39
CA ALA A 436 16.68 131.44 62.64
C ALA A 436 16.21 130.05 62.16
N SER A 437 16.78 129.53 61.06
CA SER A 437 16.40 128.25 60.47
C SER A 437 16.90 127.04 61.27
N GLU A 438 18.12 127.08 61.80
CA GLU A 438 18.67 125.92 62.54
C GLU A 438 17.98 125.71 63.89
N LYS A 439 17.51 126.79 64.51
CA LYS A 439 16.64 126.73 65.69
C LYS A 439 15.38 125.90 65.43
N HIS A 440 14.81 125.95 64.23
CA HIS A 440 13.64 125.15 63.85
C HIS A 440 13.96 123.69 63.47
N LYS A 441 15.21 123.36 63.13
CA LYS A 441 15.63 121.97 62.83
C LYS A 441 15.92 121.16 64.09
N ALA A 442 16.45 121.80 65.13
CA ALA A 442 16.62 121.21 66.45
C ALA A 442 15.30 120.60 66.99
N ASP A 443 14.16 121.23 66.70
CA ASP A 443 12.86 120.78 67.22
C ASP A 443 12.28 119.56 66.50
N ARG A 444 12.68 119.28 65.25
CA ARG A 444 12.02 118.26 64.41
C ARG A 444 12.65 116.87 64.49
N ALA A 445 13.97 116.76 64.71
CA ALA A 445 14.66 115.46 64.73
C ALA A 445 14.44 114.70 66.04
N SER A 446 14.32 115.44 67.16
CA SER A 446 13.95 114.94 68.48
C SER A 446 12.65 114.12 68.48
N LEU A 447 11.75 114.32 67.51
CA LEU A 447 10.44 113.67 67.44
C LEU A 447 10.37 112.42 66.54
N ARG A 448 11.38 112.13 65.69
CA ARG A 448 11.21 111.13 64.61
C ARG A 448 11.82 109.74 64.85
N GLN A 449 12.96 109.60 65.51
CA GLN A 449 13.57 108.25 65.70
C GLN A 449 13.10 107.50 66.96
N GLN A 450 12.28 108.14 67.79
CA GLN A 450 11.43 107.46 68.80
C GLN A 450 10.37 106.53 68.18
N ILE A 451 10.18 106.48 66.84
CA ILE A 451 8.99 105.87 66.21
C ILE A 451 9.22 104.54 65.43
N VAL A 452 10.43 104.18 64.95
CA VAL A 452 10.59 102.99 64.04
C VAL A 452 11.20 101.74 64.73
N SER A 453 11.37 101.79 66.05
CA SER A 453 11.67 100.65 66.93
C SER A 453 10.61 99.52 66.97
N PHE A 454 9.66 99.42 66.01
CA PHE A 454 8.41 98.68 66.25
C PHE A 454 7.96 97.64 65.21
N THR A 455 8.65 97.42 64.09
CA THR A 455 8.09 96.58 63.02
C THR A 455 9.12 95.60 62.43
N VAL A 456 9.27 94.39 62.99
CA VAL A 456 8.44 93.20 62.70
C VAL A 456 9.01 92.49 61.46
N LEU A 457 9.80 91.42 61.67
CA LEU A 457 9.35 90.03 61.85
C LEU A 457 9.26 89.28 60.50
N ARG A 458 9.60 87.99 60.56
CA ARG A 458 8.98 86.89 59.79
C ARG A 458 9.35 86.72 58.30
N ILE A 459 10.29 85.82 57.99
CA ILE A 459 10.03 84.38 57.68
C ILE A 459 11.24 83.75 56.96
N SER A 460 11.74 82.69 57.60
CA SER A 460 12.76 81.73 57.18
C SER A 460 12.22 80.71 56.16
N LEU A 461 13.09 80.18 55.30
CA LEU A 461 13.06 78.77 54.85
C LEU A 461 14.49 78.25 54.83
#